data_AF-A0A811UVB8-F1
#
_entry.id   AF-A0A811UVB8-F1
#
_cell.length_a   1.000
_cell.length_b   1.000
_cell.length_c   1.000
_cell.angle_alpha   90.00
_cell.angle_beta   90.00
_cell.angle_gamma   90.00
#
_symmetry.space_group_name_H-M   'P 1'
#
loop_
_entity.id
_entity.type
_entity.pdbx_description
1 polymer ?
#
loop_
_entity_poly.entity_id
_entity_poly.type
_entity_poly.pdbx_seq_one_letter_code
_entity_poly.pdbx_strand_id
1 'polypeptide(L)'
;MSDKPKFPRHNGIREASLLVVKEKCGRYTLIREPLYLDRCVVCSEADWDDYFEVQEISSKDTFIFKAEDGVRTKQWYSELQYHAQGMGAWRKRRNALANIMINGMLSRN
;
A
#
# COMPACT_ATOMS: atom_id res chain seq x y z
N MET A 1 12.53 10.08 -15.45
CA MET A 1 12.08 8.67 -15.37
C MET A 1 10.56 8.69 -15.39
N SER A 2 9.93 7.93 -16.29
CA SER A 2 8.51 8.08 -16.61
C SER A 2 7.60 7.57 -15.47
N ASP A 3 6.76 8.46 -14.93
CA ASP A 3 5.62 8.14 -14.05
C ASP A 3 4.55 7.35 -14.82
N LYS A 4 4.87 6.10 -15.14
CA LYS A 4 3.86 5.19 -15.68
C LYS A 4 3.05 4.63 -14.52
N PRO A 5 1.72 4.81 -14.51
CA PRO A 5 0.87 4.13 -13.56
C PRO A 5 1.11 2.61 -13.68
N LYS A 6 1.66 2.01 -12.61
CA LYS A 6 1.83 0.55 -12.52
C LYS A 6 0.44 -0.05 -12.33
N PHE A 7 -0.26 -0.34 -13.42
CA PHE A 7 -1.51 -1.10 -13.37
C PHE A 7 -1.28 -2.43 -12.63
N PRO A 8 -2.28 -2.97 -11.92
CA PRO A 8 -2.17 -4.26 -11.27
C PRO A 8 -1.87 -5.33 -12.31
N ARG A 9 -0.60 -5.64 -12.49
CA ARG A 9 -0.18 -6.88 -13.12
C ARG A 9 -0.44 -7.94 -12.07
N HIS A 10 -1.12 -9.02 -12.42
CA HIS A 10 -1.13 -10.20 -11.57
C HIS A 10 0.32 -10.66 -11.42
N ASN A 11 0.99 -10.21 -10.35
CA ASN A 11 2.37 -10.55 -10.01
C ASN A 11 2.48 -11.98 -9.46
N GLY A 12 1.35 -12.68 -9.31
CA GLY A 12 1.27 -14.04 -8.78
C GLY A 12 1.44 -14.13 -7.26
N ILE A 13 1.67 -13.00 -6.58
CA ILE A 13 1.86 -12.95 -5.13
C ILE A 13 0.50 -13.11 -4.46
N ARG A 14 0.38 -14.11 -3.59
CA ARG A 14 -0.87 -14.43 -2.88
C ARG A 14 -0.95 -13.76 -1.51
N GLU A 15 0.18 -13.75 -0.81
CA GLU A 15 0.32 -13.27 0.56
C GLU A 15 1.69 -12.60 0.72
N ALA A 16 1.76 -11.56 1.53
CA ALA A 16 2.99 -10.92 1.92
C ALA A 16 2.84 -10.27 3.31
N SER A 17 3.96 -10.15 4.01
CA SER A 17 4.02 -9.51 5.31
C SER A 17 5.27 -8.67 5.45
N LEU A 18 5.15 -7.51 6.09
CA LEU A 18 6.27 -6.66 6.45
C LEU A 18 6.70 -6.98 7.89
N LEU A 19 7.92 -7.47 8.04
CA LEU A 19 8.54 -7.76 9.33
C LEU A 19 9.37 -6.56 9.76
N VAL A 20 9.15 -6.08 10.98
CA VAL A 20 10.01 -5.07 11.58
C VAL A 20 10.87 -5.75 12.65
N VAL A 21 12.18 -5.72 12.42
CA VAL A 21 13.18 -6.41 13.26
C VAL A 21 14.16 -5.42 13.85
N LYS A 22 14.67 -5.74 15.04
CA LYS A 22 15.81 -5.07 15.65
C LYS A 22 16.96 -6.06 15.77
N GLU A 23 18.12 -5.65 15.29
CA GLU A 23 19.36 -6.38 15.53
C GLU A 23 19.94 -6.01 16.90
N LYS A 24 20.33 -7.03 17.67
CA LYS A 24 21.09 -6.88 18.91
C LYS A 24 22.11 -8.01 18.99
N CYS A 25 23.40 -7.64 19.02
CA CYS A 25 24.52 -8.60 19.12
C CYS A 25 24.46 -9.71 18.05
N GLY A 26 24.19 -9.35 16.79
CA GLY A 26 24.12 -10.30 15.67
C GLY A 26 22.85 -11.16 15.64
N ARG A 27 21.87 -10.89 16.52
CA ARG A 27 20.57 -11.58 16.53
C ARG A 27 19.45 -10.61 16.19
N TYR A 28 18.57 -11.03 15.28
CA TYR A 28 17.36 -10.29 14.93
C TYR A 28 16.20 -10.72 15.82
N THR A 29 15.44 -9.74 16.31
CA THR A 29 14.22 -9.96 17.08
C THR A 29 13.09 -9.14 16.48
N LEU A 30 11.89 -9.71 16.41
CA LEU A 30 10.70 -8.96 16.00
C LEU A 30 10.42 -7.88 17.05
N ILE A 31 10.20 -6.65 16.61
CA ILE A 31 9.81 -5.57 17.51
C ILE A 31 8.30 -5.50 17.70
N ARG A 32 7.56 -6.21 16.85
CA ARG A 32 6.10 -6.33 16.86
C ARG A 32 5.64 -7.49 15.98
N GLU A 33 4.35 -7.77 16.04
CA GLU A 33 3.70 -8.70 15.12
C GLU A 33 3.88 -8.27 13.65
N PRO A 34 4.01 -9.24 12.71
CA PRO A 34 4.10 -8.95 11.29
C PRO A 34 2.92 -8.13 10.78
N LEU A 35 3.20 -7.14 9.93
CA LEU A 35 2.18 -6.39 9.21
C LEU A 35 1.74 -7.19 7.98
N TYR A 36 0.56 -7.81 8.03
CA TYR A 36 -0.02 -8.53 6.90
C TYR A 36 -0.51 -7.53 5.84
N LEU A 37 0.06 -7.56 4.64
CA LEU A 37 -0.16 -6.51 3.63
C LEU A 37 -1.57 -6.52 3.03
N ASP A 38 -2.33 -7.61 3.18
CA ASP A 38 -3.75 -7.67 2.83
C ASP A 38 -4.65 -6.86 3.78
N ARG A 39 -4.11 -6.45 4.93
CA ARG A 39 -4.75 -5.62 5.96
C ARG A 39 -4.12 -4.23 6.09
N CYS A 40 -3.23 -3.87 5.17
CA CYS A 40 -2.51 -2.60 5.22
C CYS A 40 -2.84 -1.69 4.02
N VAL A 41 -2.75 -0.38 4.25
CA VAL A 41 -2.67 0.65 3.20
C VAL A 41 -1.24 1.16 3.18
N VAL A 42 -0.61 1.18 2.00
CA VAL A 42 0.75 1.72 1.78
C VAL A 42 0.62 3.00 0.96
N CYS A 43 1.04 4.13 1.52
CA CYS A 43 0.90 5.45 0.91
C CYS A 43 2.10 6.36 1.19
N SER A 44 2.26 7.40 0.40
CA SER A 44 3.21 8.50 0.63
C SER A 44 2.53 9.82 0.27
N GLU A 45 2.94 10.92 0.89
CA GLU A 45 2.50 12.25 0.45
C GLU A 45 3.22 12.64 -0.84
N ALA A 46 2.50 13.25 -1.79
CA ALA A 46 3.00 13.47 -3.16
C ALA A 46 4.22 14.42 -3.22
N ASP A 47 4.38 15.29 -2.23
CA ASP A 47 5.43 16.31 -2.21
C ASP A 47 6.60 15.95 -1.25
N TRP A 48 6.51 14.80 -0.55
CA TRP A 48 7.45 14.42 0.50
C TRP A 48 8.07 13.06 0.20
N ASP A 49 9.24 13.10 -0.44
CA ASP A 49 10.04 11.91 -0.79
C ASP A 49 10.80 11.32 0.41
N ASP A 50 10.62 11.90 1.60
CA ASP A 50 11.43 11.59 2.76
C ASP A 50 10.90 10.42 3.58
N TYR A 51 9.63 10.04 3.42
CA TYR A 51 9.02 8.92 4.15
C TYR A 51 7.85 8.30 3.37
N PHE A 52 7.42 7.13 3.82
CA PHE A 52 6.13 6.55 3.44
C PHE A 52 5.43 5.98 4.67
N GLU A 53 4.14 5.72 4.54
CA GLU A 53 3.28 5.21 5.60
C GLU A 53 2.76 3.82 5.28
N VAL A 54 2.63 3.02 6.34
CA VAL A 54 1.85 1.78 6.34
C VAL A 54 0.80 1.88 7.43
N GLN A 55 -0.46 1.84 7.03
CA GLN A 55 -1.61 1.94 7.95
C GLN A 55 -2.32 0.60 8.04
N GLU A 56 -2.42 0.03 9.25
CA GLU A 56 -3.14 -1.21 9.46
C GLU A 56 -4.64 -0.92 9.66
N ILE A 57 -5.47 -1.52 8.81
CA ILE A 57 -6.91 -1.19 8.72
C ILE A 57 -7.65 -1.53 10.02
N SER A 58 -7.28 -2.64 10.67
CA SER A 58 -8.03 -3.17 11.82
C SER A 58 -7.74 -2.42 13.13
N SER A 59 -6.46 -2.13 13.40
CA SER A 59 -6.00 -1.40 14.58
C SER A 59 -6.10 0.12 14.40
N LYS A 60 -6.08 0.59 13.14
CA LYS A 60 -5.88 2.00 12.76
C LYS A 60 -4.50 2.54 13.15
N ASP A 61 -3.54 1.66 13.39
CA ASP A 61 -2.16 2.06 13.65
C ASP A 61 -1.49 2.54 12.34
N THR A 62 -0.74 3.64 12.43
CA THR A 62 0.05 4.19 11.33
C THR A 62 1.54 4.07 11.65
N PHE A 63 2.30 3.54 10.70
CA PHE A 63 3.75 3.39 10.78
C PHE A 63 4.42 4.25 9.71
N ILE A 64 5.33 5.11 10.14
CA ILE A 64 6.12 5.97 9.26
C ILE A 64 7.49 5.33 9.05
N PHE A 65 7.86 5.11 7.80
CA PHE A 65 9.14 4.53 7.40
C PHE A 65 9.96 5.53 6.60
N LYS A 66 11.24 5.65 6.97
CA LYS A 66 12.24 6.46 6.28
C LYS A 66 13.53 5.65 6.18
N ALA A 67 14.11 5.60 4.99
CA ALA A 67 15.41 4.99 4.76
C ALA A 67 16.55 6.01 4.94
N GLU A 68 17.78 5.60 4.60
CA GLU A 68 18.98 6.43 4.71
C GLU A 68 18.89 7.72 3.86
N ASP A 69 18.20 7.65 2.72
CA ASP A 69 18.00 8.77 1.79
C ASP A 69 16.67 8.64 1.04
N GLY A 70 16.25 9.70 0.36
CA GLY A 70 14.98 9.73 -0.38
C GLY A 70 14.91 8.75 -1.56
N VAL A 71 16.04 8.40 -2.18
CA VAL A 71 16.09 7.42 -3.27
C VAL A 71 15.75 6.03 -2.74
N ARG A 72 16.36 5.63 -1.61
CA ARG A 72 16.07 4.36 -0.93
C ARG A 72 14.67 4.35 -0.34
N THR A 73 14.18 5.45 0.21
CA THR A 73 12.79 5.56 0.68
C THR A 73 11.81 5.28 -0.47
N LYS A 74 12.02 5.88 -1.65
CA LYS A 74 11.20 5.60 -2.85
C LYS A 74 11.28 4.17 -3.33
N GLN A 75 12.46 3.54 -3.26
CA GLN A 75 12.64 2.13 -3.62
C GLN A 75 11.83 1.25 -2.68
N TRP A 76 11.96 1.43 -1.37
CA TRP A 76 11.16 0.70 -0.37
C TRP A 76 9.66 0.89 -0.58
N TYR A 77 9.22 2.12 -0.78
CA TYR A 77 7.82 2.42 -1.06
C TYR A 77 7.33 1.71 -2.33
N SER A 78 8.12 1.74 -3.40
CA SER A 78 7.78 1.09 -4.68
C SER A 78 7.67 -0.43 -4.57
N GLU A 79 8.59 -1.07 -3.85
CA GLU A 79 8.57 -2.51 -3.62
C GLU A 79 7.40 -2.90 -2.73
N LEU A 80 7.17 -2.17 -1.64
CA LEU A 80 6.06 -2.47 -0.73
C LEU A 80 4.71 -2.26 -1.41
N GLN A 81 4.55 -1.20 -2.22
CA GLN A 81 3.39 -1.04 -3.07
C GLN A 81 3.21 -2.19 -4.05
N TYR A 82 4.28 -2.65 -4.71
CA TYR A 82 4.23 -3.76 -5.66
C TYR A 82 3.75 -5.05 -4.98
N HIS A 83 4.25 -5.34 -3.78
CA HIS A 83 3.84 -6.51 -3.01
C HIS A 83 2.41 -6.36 -2.48
N ALA A 84 2.01 -5.21 -1.94
CA ALA A 84 0.66 -4.97 -1.47
C ALA A 84 -0.39 -4.85 -2.61
N GLN A 85 0.06 -4.69 -3.86
CA GLN A 85 -0.83 -4.47 -5.00
C GLN A 85 -1.76 -5.65 -5.24
N GLY A 86 -3.06 -5.42 -5.05
CA GLY A 86 -4.08 -6.44 -5.29
C GLY A 86 -4.30 -7.39 -4.12
N MET A 87 -3.65 -7.14 -2.99
CA MET A 87 -3.93 -7.84 -1.73
C MET A 87 -5.16 -7.25 -1.03
N GLY A 88 -5.84 -8.10 -0.26
CA GLY A 88 -6.99 -7.72 0.56
C GLY A 88 -8.33 -7.70 -0.19
N ALA A 89 -9.37 -8.20 0.48
CA ALA A 89 -10.73 -8.21 -0.05
C ALA A 89 -11.33 -6.80 -0.23
N TRP A 90 -10.73 -5.78 0.39
CA TRP A 90 -11.17 -4.38 0.28
C TRP A 90 -11.03 -3.82 -1.16
N ARG A 91 -10.12 -4.38 -1.97
CA ARG A 91 -9.98 -4.04 -3.41
C ARG A 91 -10.93 -4.84 -4.29
N LYS A 92 -11.42 -5.99 -3.84
CA LYS A 92 -12.45 -6.74 -4.55
C LYS A 92 -13.74 -5.96 -4.37
N ARG A 93 -14.08 -5.10 -5.34
CA ARG A 93 -15.42 -4.54 -5.43
C ARG A 93 -16.37 -5.72 -5.26
N ARG A 94 -17.24 -5.67 -4.26
CA ARG A 94 -18.45 -6.50 -4.26
C ARG A 94 -19.07 -6.36 -5.64
N ASN A 95 -19.71 -7.41 -6.16
CA ASN A 95 -20.54 -7.36 -7.37
C ASN A 95 -21.72 -6.39 -7.16
N ALA A 96 -21.43 -5.12 -6.91
CA ALA A 96 -22.38 -4.04 -6.79
C ALA A 96 -22.63 -3.55 -8.21
N LEU A 97 -23.90 -3.50 -8.58
CA LEU A 97 -24.38 -2.85 -9.79
C LEU A 97 -23.70 -1.49 -9.92
N ALA A 98 -23.26 -1.14 -11.13
CA ALA A 98 -22.58 0.11 -11.38
C ALA A 98 -23.47 1.26 -10.92
N ASN A 99 -23.08 1.98 -9.86
CA ASN A 99 -23.67 3.26 -9.50
C ASN A 99 -23.22 4.30 -10.54
N ILE A 100 -23.75 4.18 -11.76
CA ILE A 100 -23.67 5.24 -12.76
C ILE A 100 -24.73 6.25 -12.35
N MET A 101 -24.30 7.38 -11.82
CA MET A 101 -25.19 8.54 -11.71
C MET A 101 -25.35 9.16 -13.09
N ILE A 102 -26.49 8.94 -13.74
CA ILE A 102 -26.93 9.73 -14.89
C ILE A 102 -27.74 10.91 -14.34
N ASN A 103 -27.08 11.97 -13.89
CA ASN A 103 -27.77 13.25 -13.67
C ASN A 103 -27.37 14.19 -14.82
N GLY A 104 -28.22 14.22 -15.85
CA GLY A 104 -28.01 15.06 -17.03
C GLY A 104 -28.71 14.58 -18.31
N MET A 105 -29.20 13.34 -18.39
CA MET A 105 -30.01 12.88 -19.52
C MET A 105 -31.49 12.98 -19.17
N LEU A 106 -32.05 14.19 -19.19
CA LEU A 106 -33.44 14.48 -19.56
C LEU A 106 -33.70 15.98 -19.32
N SER A 107 -33.52 16.76 -20.37
CA SER A 107 -34.47 17.80 -20.74
C SER A 107 -34.34 18.00 -22.25
N ARG A 108 -35.19 17.27 -22.97
CA ARG A 108 -35.66 17.69 -24.28
C ARG A 108 -36.53 18.91 -24.04
N ASN A 109 -36.16 20.04 -24.65
CA ASN A 109 -37.05 20.93 -25.39
C ASN A 109 -36.19 21.86 -26.23
#